data_AF-A0A4Z0ZZX4-F1
#
_entry.id   AF-A0A4Z0ZZX4-F1
#
_cell.length_a   1.000
_cell.length_b   1.000
_cell.length_c   1.000
_cell.angle_alpha   90.00
_cell.angle_beta   90.00
_cell.angle_gamma   90.00
#
_symmetry.space_group_name_H-M   'P 1'
#
loop_
_entity.id
_entity.type
_entity.pdbx_description
1 polymer ?
#
loop_
_entity_poly.entity_id
_entity_poly.type
_entity_poly.pdbx_seq_one_letter_code
_entity_poly.pdbx_strand_id
1 'polypeptide(L)'
;MTISYGMFGCGLFYKGVPKPGEFCYVLAKPPECLYVDFENKILNWEGVEYPLDEKLRMDYFFHKNEDLYELTVATVNRVEIKNLSTSNFNQFYMRKKDKFQEVPKGSSKYETKH
;
A
#
# COMPACT_ATOMS: atom_id res chain seq x y z
N MET A 1 37.73 11.62 -32.00
CA MET A 1 36.37 11.22 -32.39
C MET A 1 35.75 10.53 -31.18
N THR A 2 34.98 11.27 -30.40
CA THR A 2 34.40 10.83 -29.12
C THR A 2 33.14 10.04 -29.39
N ILE A 3 33.15 8.74 -29.05
CA ILE A 3 31.97 7.88 -29.12
C ILE A 3 31.17 8.11 -27.84
N SER A 4 30.10 8.89 -27.94
CA SER A 4 29.10 9.02 -26.88
C SER A 4 28.25 7.75 -26.83
N TYR A 5 28.53 6.87 -25.87
CA TYR A 5 27.60 5.82 -25.48
C TYR A 5 26.42 6.49 -24.77
N GLY A 6 25.31 6.63 -25.48
CA GLY A 6 24.04 7.07 -24.93
C GLY A 6 23.56 6.08 -23.87
N MET A 7 23.86 6.35 -22.61
CA MET A 7 23.10 5.86 -21.46
C MET A 7 21.71 6.51 -21.51
N PHE A 8 20.76 5.88 -22.19
CA PHE A 8 19.35 6.07 -21.90
C PHE A 8 18.73 4.69 -21.79
N GLY A 9 18.91 4.08 -20.62
CA GLY A 9 18.04 3.02 -20.17
C GLY A 9 16.61 3.55 -20.24
N CYS A 10 15.87 3.16 -21.27
CA CYS A 10 14.43 3.34 -21.32
C CYS A 10 13.87 2.82 -20.00
N GLY A 11 13.22 3.71 -19.26
CA GLY A 11 12.61 3.45 -17.96
C GLY A 11 11.60 2.31 -18.08
N LEU A 12 12.07 1.08 -17.93
CA LEU A 12 11.21 -0.05 -17.63
C LEU A 12 10.64 0.26 -16.25
N PHE A 13 9.33 0.49 -16.19
CA PHE A 13 8.56 0.69 -14.98
C PHE A 13 8.83 -0.47 -14.00
N TYR A 14 9.90 -0.37 -13.23
CA TYR A 14 10.02 -1.04 -11.94
C TYR A 14 9.07 -0.29 -10.99
N LYS A 15 7.77 -0.45 -11.23
CA LYS A 15 6.79 -0.39 -10.16
C LYS A 15 7.11 -1.61 -9.29
N GLY A 16 8.08 -1.44 -8.39
CA GLY A 16 8.38 -2.43 -7.36
C GLY A 16 7.13 -2.71 -6.53
N VAL A 17 7.21 -3.73 -5.68
CA VAL A 17 6.21 -3.96 -4.65
C VAL A 17 5.94 -2.65 -3.88
N PRO A 18 4.69 -2.38 -3.48
CA PRO A 18 4.39 -1.17 -2.72
C PRO A 18 5.24 -1.11 -1.45
N LYS A 19 5.63 0.10 -1.03
CA LYS A 19 6.28 0.28 0.27
C LYS A 19 5.38 -0.22 1.40
N PRO A 20 5.95 -0.84 2.45
CA PRO A 20 5.21 -1.20 3.65
C PRO A 20 4.37 -0.04 4.20
N GLY A 21 3.22 -0.34 4.79
CA GLY A 21 2.34 0.70 5.31
C GLY A 21 1.06 0.21 5.93
N GLU A 22 0.39 1.13 6.61
CA GLU A 22 -0.91 0.92 7.24
C GLU A 22 -2.04 1.21 6.24
N PHE A 23 -3.00 0.30 6.14
CA PHE A 23 -4.19 0.41 5.29
C PHE A 23 -5.43 0.22 6.16
N CYS A 24 -6.41 1.10 6.03
CA CYS A 24 -7.60 1.11 6.88
C CYS A 24 -8.88 0.94 6.06
N TYR A 25 -9.79 0.14 6.59
CA TYR A 25 -11.16 0.06 6.14
C TYR A 25 -11.95 1.25 6.68
N VAL A 26 -12.09 2.28 5.85
CA VAL A 26 -12.68 3.58 6.22
C VAL A 26 -14.19 3.55 6.44
N LEU A 27 -14.86 2.46 6.05
CA LEU A 27 -16.31 2.33 6.20
C LEU A 27 -16.72 1.82 7.60
N ALA A 28 -15.79 1.24 8.37
CA ALA A 28 -16.03 0.84 9.76
C ALA A 28 -15.87 2.01 10.75
N LYS A 29 -16.61 1.95 11.86
CA LYS A 29 -16.52 2.88 12.99
C LYS A 29 -16.37 2.09 14.29
N PRO A 30 -15.18 2.03 14.91
CA PRO A 30 -13.92 2.67 14.50
C PRO A 30 -13.30 2.07 13.22
N PRO A 31 -12.43 2.79 12.49
CA PRO A 31 -11.76 2.24 11.31
C PRO A 31 -10.88 1.04 11.68
N GLU A 32 -11.02 -0.05 10.95
CA GLU A 32 -10.18 -1.24 11.10
C GLU A 32 -8.93 -1.07 10.23
N CYS A 33 -7.76 -1.07 10.85
CA CYS A 33 -6.50 -0.91 10.13
C CYS A 33 -5.69 -2.20 10.19
N LEU A 34 -4.95 -2.44 9.12
CA LEU A 34 -3.97 -3.49 8.99
C LEU A 34 -2.65 -2.91 8.49
N TYR A 35 -1.55 -3.55 8.83
CA TYR A 35 -0.23 -3.18 8.35
C TYR A 35 0.27 -4.26 7.40
N VAL A 36 0.76 -3.87 6.24
CA VAL A 36 1.29 -4.80 5.26
C VAL A 36 2.73 -4.45 4.97
N ASP A 37 3.60 -5.45 5.12
CA ASP A 37 4.98 -5.42 4.66
C ASP A 37 5.12 -6.36 3.46
N PHE A 38 5.10 -5.76 2.27
CA PHE A 38 5.26 -6.50 1.02
C PHE A 38 6.71 -6.96 0.77
N GLU A 39 7.69 -6.35 1.43
CA GLU A 39 9.10 -6.71 1.28
C GLU A 39 9.41 -7.97 2.09
N ASN A 40 8.93 -8.03 3.33
CA ASN A 40 9.09 -9.17 4.22
C ASN A 40 7.96 -10.20 4.11
N LYS A 41 6.93 -9.91 3.31
CA LYS A 41 5.75 -10.77 3.11
C LYS A 41 5.01 -11.06 4.42
N ILE A 42 4.70 -10.00 5.17
CA ILE A 42 4.01 -10.09 6.46
C ILE A 42 2.78 -9.18 6.44
N LEU A 43 1.65 -9.70 6.89
CA LEU A 43 0.42 -8.96 7.17
C LEU A 43 0.19 -8.94 8.68
N ASN A 44 0.08 -7.77 9.28
CA ASN A 44 -0.42 -7.63 10.64
C ASN A 44 -1.88 -7.14 10.60
N TRP A 45 -2.80 -7.96 11.06
CA TRP A 45 -4.22 -7.68 11.07
C TRP A 45 -4.81 -8.05 12.44
N GLU A 46 -5.49 -7.10 13.09
CA GLU A 46 -6.04 -7.25 14.44
C GLU A 46 -4.97 -7.61 15.51
N GLY A 47 -3.72 -7.20 15.28
CA GLY A 47 -2.60 -7.49 16.18
C GLY A 47 -2.00 -8.89 16.03
N VAL A 48 -2.44 -9.66 15.02
CA VAL A 48 -1.90 -10.97 14.67
C VAL A 48 -1.12 -10.87 13.38
N GLU A 49 0.06 -11.48 13.35
CA GLU A 49 0.90 -11.54 12.16
C GLU A 49 0.61 -12.80 11.35
N TYR A 50 0.40 -12.61 10.05
CA TYR A 50 0.14 -13.64 9.07
C TYR A 50 1.23 -13.61 7.99
N PRO A 51 1.89 -14.74 7.71
CA PRO A 51 2.80 -14.83 6.58
C PRO A 51 2.00 -14.72 5.27
N LEU A 52 2.56 -13.98 4.31
CA LEU A 52 1.99 -13.79 2.98
C LEU A 52 2.71 -14.71 1.98
N ASP A 53 1.98 -15.62 1.37
CA ASP A 53 2.46 -16.47 0.29
C ASP A 53 2.22 -15.78 -1.06
N GLU A 54 3.30 -15.47 -1.78
CA GLU A 54 3.19 -14.81 -3.08
C GLU A 54 2.66 -15.78 -4.14
N LYS A 55 1.49 -15.46 -4.71
CA LYS A 55 0.88 -16.22 -5.83
C LYS A 55 1.29 -15.60 -7.16
N LEU A 56 1.12 -14.29 -7.27
CA LEU A 56 1.50 -13.44 -8.41
C LEU A 56 2.12 -12.16 -7.85
N ARG A 57 2.72 -11.33 -8.72
CA ARG A 57 3.47 -10.12 -8.33
C ARG A 57 2.72 -9.16 -7.37
N MET A 58 1.38 -9.16 -7.40
CA MET A 58 0.53 -8.25 -6.62
C MET A 58 -0.57 -8.99 -5.84
N ASP A 59 -0.55 -10.33 -5.82
CA ASP A 59 -1.55 -11.16 -5.17
C ASP A 59 -0.86 -12.11 -4.20
N TYR A 60 -1.33 -12.10 -2.95
CA TYR A 60 -0.78 -12.85 -1.85
C TYR A 60 -1.86 -13.69 -1.20
N PHE A 61 -1.50 -14.88 -0.71
CA PHE A 61 -2.37 -15.70 0.10
C PHE A 61 -1.94 -15.65 1.55
N PHE A 62 -2.90 -15.78 2.46
CA PHE A 62 -2.62 -16.01 3.87
C PHE A 62 -3.75 -16.80 4.50
N HIS A 63 -3.41 -17.51 5.56
CA HIS A 63 -4.36 -18.28 6.33
C HIS A 63 -4.68 -17.54 7.63
N LYS A 64 -5.95 -17.27 7.85
CA LYS A 64 -6.46 -16.79 9.14
C LYS A 64 -7.34 -17.89 9.71
N ASN A 65 -6.86 -18.55 10.77
CA ASN A 65 -7.47 -19.77 11.30
C ASN A 65 -7.53 -20.87 10.24
N GLU A 66 -8.72 -21.40 9.93
CA GLU A 66 -8.95 -22.43 8.90
C GLU A 66 -9.29 -21.85 7.52
N ASP A 67 -9.45 -20.53 7.43
CA ASP A 67 -9.87 -19.85 6.21
C ASP A 67 -8.68 -19.36 5.37
N LEU A 68 -8.79 -19.55 4.06
CA LEU A 68 -7.84 -19.03 3.08
C LEU A 68 -8.29 -17.64 2.62
N TYR A 69 -7.40 -16.67 2.70
CA TYR A 69 -7.63 -15.31 2.24
C TYR A 69 -6.68 -14.94 1.10
N GLU A 70 -7.13 -14.05 0.22
CA GLU A 70 -6.35 -13.42 -0.83
C GLU A 70 -6.22 -11.93 -0.55
N LEU A 71 -4.99 -11.43 -0.49
CA LEU A 71 -4.65 -10.01 -0.43
C LEU A 71 -4.15 -9.57 -1.80
N THR A 72 -4.92 -8.72 -2.47
CA THR A 72 -4.59 -8.14 -3.77
C THR A 72 -4.22 -6.68 -3.63
N VAL A 73 -3.06 -6.31 -4.17
CA VAL A 73 -2.66 -4.91 -4.28
C VAL A 73 -3.33 -4.29 -5.51
N ALA A 74 -4.51 -3.72 -5.32
CA ALA A 74 -5.26 -3.06 -6.39
C ALA A 74 -4.56 -1.77 -6.89
N THR A 75 -3.97 -0.97 -5.98
CA THR A 75 -3.12 0.18 -6.31
C THR A 75 -2.08 0.41 -5.19
N VAL A 76 -1.11 1.30 -5.40
CA VAL A 76 -0.12 1.68 -4.35
C VAL A 76 -0.79 2.19 -3.05
N ASN A 77 -2.01 2.69 -3.15
CA ASN A 77 -2.77 3.26 -2.02
C ASN A 77 -3.99 2.41 -1.63
N ARG A 78 -4.18 1.22 -2.22
CA ARG A 78 -5.38 0.40 -1.98
C ARG A 78 -5.04 -1.07 -2.07
N VAL A 79 -5.41 -1.81 -1.02
CA VAL A 79 -5.39 -3.27 -1.00
C VAL A 79 -6.81 -3.80 -0.87
N GLU A 80 -7.05 -5.00 -1.39
CA GLU A 80 -8.31 -5.72 -1.31
C GLU A 80 -8.04 -7.04 -0.59
N ILE A 81 -8.90 -7.41 0.35
CA ILE A 81 -8.86 -8.72 1.01
C ILE A 81 -10.14 -9.46 0.69
N LYS A 82 -9.99 -10.68 0.18
CA LYS A 82 -11.08 -11.61 -0.12
C LYS A 82 -10.91 -12.87 0.72
N ASN A 83 -11.99 -13.37 1.31
CA ASN A 83 -12.00 -14.73 1.84
C ASN A 83 -12.34 -15.68 0.69
N LEU A 84 -11.48 -16.67 0.43
CA LEU A 84 -11.69 -17.68 -0.59
C LEU A 84 -12.43 -18.91 -0.07
N SER A 85 -12.45 -19.12 1.25
CA SER A 85 -13.27 -20.13 1.92
C SER A 85 -14.74 -19.72 2.04
N THR A 86 -15.04 -18.43 2.20
CA THR A 86 -16.41 -17.90 2.29
C THR A 86 -16.66 -16.75 1.31
N SER A 87 -17.64 -16.93 0.42
CA SER A 87 -17.88 -16.01 -0.72
C SER A 87 -18.35 -14.60 -0.36
N ASN A 88 -18.63 -14.29 0.91
CA ASN A 88 -19.27 -13.03 1.32
C ASN A 88 -18.30 -11.98 1.87
N PHE A 89 -17.02 -12.34 2.10
CA PHE A 89 -16.05 -11.38 2.63
C PHE A 89 -15.18 -10.82 1.51
N ASN A 90 -15.43 -9.57 1.14
CA ASN A 90 -14.58 -8.77 0.29
C ASN A 90 -14.52 -7.34 0.85
N GLN A 91 -13.33 -6.89 1.23
CA GLN A 91 -13.11 -5.56 1.81
C GLN A 91 -11.94 -4.83 1.18
N PHE A 92 -12.12 -3.53 0.99
CA PHE A 92 -11.11 -2.62 0.45
C PHE A 92 -10.51 -1.75 1.53
N TYR A 93 -9.19 -1.80 1.67
CA TYR A 93 -8.45 -1.01 2.63
C TYR A 93 -7.67 0.09 1.91
N MET A 94 -7.78 1.31 2.44
CA MET A 94 -7.12 2.48 1.88
C MET A 94 -5.88 2.79 2.69
N ARG A 95 -4.75 3.05 2.01
CA ARG A 95 -3.52 3.44 2.68
C ARG A 95 -3.78 4.67 3.53
N LYS A 96 -3.42 4.59 4.81
CA LYS A 96 -3.45 5.73 5.71
C LYS A 96 -2.49 6.77 5.16
N LYS A 97 -3.03 7.95 4.83
CA LYS A 97 -2.17 9.09 4.50
C LYS A 97 -1.45 9.46 5.79
N ASP A 98 -0.12 9.41 5.79
CA ASP A 98 0.63 10.18 6.77
C ASP A 98 0.11 11.61 6.68
N LYS A 99 -0.37 12.15 7.79
CA LYS A 99 -0.69 13.56 7.86
C LYS A 99 0.58 14.27 7.43
N PHE A 100 0.54 14.97 6.30
CA PHE A 100 1.54 15.97 5.97
C PHE A 100 1.76 16.77 7.25
N GLN A 101 2.93 16.63 7.88
CA GLN A 101 3.31 17.54 8.94
C GLN A 101 3.12 18.94 8.37
N GLU A 102 2.34 19.74 9.07
CA GLU A 102 1.95 21.07 8.65
C GLU A 102 3.18 21.79 8.08
N VAL A 103 3.11 22.18 6.80
CA VAL A 103 4.04 23.19 6.30
C VAL A 103 3.87 24.37 7.27
N PRO A 104 4.93 24.82 7.96
CA PRO A 104 4.81 25.97 8.85
C PRO A 104 4.19 27.09 8.03
N LYS A 105 3.08 27.67 8.50
CA LYS A 105 2.53 28.91 7.94
C LYS A 105 3.53 30.05 8.19
N GLY A 106 4.63 30.03 7.46
CA GLY A 106 5.67 31.03 7.45
C GLY A 106 5.35 32.05 6.36
N SER A 107 4.54 33.05 6.74
CA SER A 107 4.61 34.43 6.23
C SER A 107 4.81 34.61 4.71
N SER A 108 3.73 34.57 3.92
CA SER A 108 3.67 35.38 2.69
C SER A 108 2.91 36.67 2.99
N LYS A 109 3.62 37.70 3.46
CA LYS A 109 3.16 39.07 3.23
C LYS A 109 3.41 39.34 1.74
N TYR A 110 2.40 39.13 0.91
CA TYR A 110 2.39 39.73 -0.41
C TYR A 110 2.01 41.20 -0.22
N GLU A 111 3.03 42.04 -0.04
CA GLU A 111 2.91 43.49 -0.09
C GLU A 111 2.66 43.85 -1.56
N THR A 112 1.40 44.07 -1.92
CA THR A 112 1.06 44.71 -3.20
C THR A 112 1.62 46.14 -3.13
N LYS A 113 2.69 46.40 -3.87
CA LYS A 113 3.18 47.75 -4.14
C LYS A 113 3.30 47.99 -5.64
N HIS A 114 2.54 49.01 -6.04
CA HIS A 114 2.64 49.92 -7.18
C HIS A 114 2.52 49.37 -8.60
#